data_AF-A0A067DCP5-F1
#
_entry.id   AF-A0A067DCP5-F1
#
_cell.length_a   1.000
_cell.length_b   1.000
_cell.length_c   1.000
_cell.angle_alpha   90.00
_cell.angle_beta   90.00
_cell.angle_gamma   90.00
#
_symmetry.space_group_name_H-M   'P 1'
#
loop_
_entity.id
_entity.type
_entity.pdbx_description
1 polymer ?
#
loop_
_entity_poly.entity_id
_entity_poly.type
_entity_poly.pdbx_seq_one_letter_code
_entity_poly.pdbx_strand_id
1 'polypeptide(L)'
;MKVKKKAAPSVVHDFKVRESPDSELVEVIANEVLKRLEETFQSHNKDLVGVERHIKQTEPLLCTGSAGVYILGIWGIGGIGKTTIADAVFNKISEHFEGSYFAHNVRDAEETDRIKDLQKQLLYELLNDRNVRNVRFQLKNLAR
;
A
#
# COMPACT_ATOMS: atom_id res chain seq x y z
N MET A 1 -55.49 -31.80 -6.50
CA MET A 1 -56.01 -30.94 -7.59
C MET A 1 -55.18 -29.66 -7.63
N LYS A 2 -54.59 -29.32 -8.78
CA LYS A 2 -53.64 -28.20 -8.96
C LYS A 2 -54.36 -26.85 -8.89
N VAL A 3 -53.81 -25.89 -8.15
CA VAL A 3 -54.10 -24.46 -8.35
C VAL A 3 -52.86 -23.82 -8.97
N LYS A 4 -52.91 -23.52 -10.27
CA LYS A 4 -51.89 -22.71 -10.94
C LYS A 4 -52.20 -21.24 -10.67
N LYS A 5 -51.33 -20.53 -9.95
CA LYS A 5 -51.30 -19.06 -10.02
C LYS A 5 -50.40 -18.67 -11.20
N LYS A 6 -50.97 -17.90 -12.13
CA LYS A 6 -50.29 -17.33 -13.30
C LYS A 6 -49.60 -16.04 -12.82
N ALA A 7 -48.28 -15.98 -12.85
CA ALA A 7 -47.53 -14.75 -12.60
C ALA A 7 -47.45 -13.94 -13.91
N ALA A 8 -47.64 -12.62 -13.83
CA ALA A 8 -47.38 -11.69 -14.92
C ALA A 8 -45.86 -11.53 -15.12
N PRO A 9 -45.37 -11.23 -16.34
CA PRO A 9 -43.94 -11.01 -16.54
C PRO A 9 -43.55 -9.63 -16.00
N SER A 10 -42.66 -9.61 -15.02
CA SER A 10 -41.95 -8.40 -14.60
C SER A 10 -40.98 -8.00 -15.70
N VAL A 11 -41.23 -6.86 -16.36
CA VAL A 11 -40.31 -6.27 -17.32
C VAL A 11 -39.09 -5.78 -16.56
N VAL A 12 -37.96 -6.48 -16.67
CA VAL A 12 -36.66 -6.00 -16.19
C VAL A 12 -36.11 -5.07 -17.26
N HIS A 13 -36.18 -3.77 -17.03
CA HIS A 13 -35.44 -2.81 -17.84
C HIS A 13 -33.95 -2.93 -17.48
N ASP A 14 -33.18 -3.47 -18.42
CA ASP A 14 -31.72 -3.47 -18.39
C ASP A 14 -31.23 -2.02 -18.37
N PHE A 15 -30.70 -1.58 -17.23
CA PHE A 15 -30.19 -0.22 -17.05
C PHE A 15 -28.78 -0.17 -17.65
N LYS A 16 -28.68 0.00 -18.97
CA LYS A 16 -27.41 0.22 -19.64
C LYS A 16 -26.87 1.59 -19.24
N VAL A 17 -25.93 1.60 -18.30
CA VAL A 17 -25.11 2.78 -17.97
C VAL A 17 -24.40 3.18 -19.27
N ARG A 18 -24.79 4.33 -19.83
CA ARG A 18 -24.09 4.92 -20.96
C ARG A 18 -22.91 5.68 -20.39
N GLU A 19 -21.70 5.17 -20.60
CA GLU A 19 -20.48 5.92 -20.37
C GLU A 19 -20.56 7.21 -21.20
N SER A 20 -20.47 8.35 -20.50
CA SER A 20 -20.50 9.67 -21.13
C SER A 20 -19.07 10.01 -21.57
N PRO A 21 -18.91 10.85 -22.62
CA PRO A 21 -17.59 11.36 -23.01
C PRO A 21 -16.83 12.00 -21.85
N ASP A 22 -17.57 12.52 -20.87
CA ASP A 22 -17.01 13.12 -19.66
C ASP A 22 -16.34 12.09 -18.75
N SER A 23 -16.79 10.82 -18.70
CA SER A 23 -16.13 9.79 -17.87
C SER A 23 -14.80 9.36 -18.48
N GLU A 24 -14.73 9.22 -19.81
CA GLU A 24 -13.46 8.96 -20.52
C GLU A 24 -12.48 10.12 -20.33
N LEU A 25 -12.96 11.37 -20.42
CA LEU A 25 -12.11 12.55 -20.19
C LEU A 25 -11.57 12.60 -18.76
N VAL A 26 -12.39 12.28 -17.77
CA VAL A 26 -11.95 12.21 -16.36
C VAL A 26 -10.90 11.14 -16.16
N GLU A 27 -11.06 9.97 -16.76
CA GLU A 27 -10.09 8.88 -16.69
C GLU A 27 -8.75 9.25 -17.37
N VAL A 28 -8.81 9.89 -18.55
CA VAL A 28 -7.61 10.40 -19.25
C VAL A 28 -6.88 11.42 -18.39
N ILE A 29 -7.60 12.37 -17.78
CA ILE A 29 -6.99 13.38 -16.90
C ILE A 29 -6.39 12.71 -15.66
N ALA A 30 -7.10 11.77 -15.04
CA ALA A 30 -6.60 11.05 -13.86
C ALA A 30 -5.31 10.27 -14.18
N ASN A 31 -5.28 9.55 -15.30
CA ASN A 31 -4.12 8.79 -15.74
C ASN A 31 -2.92 9.69 -16.09
N GLU A 32 -3.15 10.83 -16.75
CA GLU A 32 -2.08 11.79 -17.07
C GLU A 32 -1.51 12.45 -15.81
N VAL A 33 -2.37 12.78 -14.84
CA VAL A 33 -1.92 13.31 -13.54
C VAL A 33 -1.13 12.25 -12.77
N LEU A 34 -1.60 11.00 -12.75
CA LEU A 34 -0.91 9.89 -12.11
C LEU A 34 0.49 9.68 -12.71
N LYS A 35 0.58 9.63 -14.04
CA LYS A 35 1.85 9.48 -14.75
C LYS A 35 2.85 10.59 -14.42
N ARG A 36 2.42 11.85 -14.36
CA ARG A 36 3.28 12.98 -13.99
C ARG A 36 3.76 12.89 -12.54
N LEU A 37 2.91 12.38 -11.65
CA LEU A 37 3.28 12.15 -10.26
C LEU A 37 4.34 11.05 -10.18
N GLU A 38 4.12 9.90 -10.83
CA GLU A 38 5.09 8.80 -10.90
C GLU A 38 6.46 9.25 -11.43
N GLU A 39 6.48 10.04 -12.52
CA GLU A 39 7.73 10.61 -13.08
C GLU A 39 8.45 11.53 -12.08
N THR A 40 7.69 12.26 -11.26
CA THR A 40 8.23 13.14 -10.23
C THR A 40 8.78 12.33 -9.04
N PHE A 41 8.08 11.29 -8.60
CA PHE A 41 8.51 10.46 -7.47
C PHE A 41 9.72 9.57 -7.80
N GLN A 42 9.86 9.14 -9.06
CA GLN A 42 11.09 8.48 -9.54
C GLN A 42 12.35 9.35 -9.39
N SER A 43 12.20 10.67 -9.21
CA SER A 43 13.34 11.58 -9.04
C SER A 43 14.00 11.53 -7.66
N HIS A 44 13.32 11.05 -6.61
CA HIS A 44 13.83 11.10 -5.23
C HIS A 44 15.06 10.21 -4.99
N ASN A 45 15.30 9.21 -5.86
CA ASN A 45 16.48 8.34 -5.78
C ASN A 45 17.63 8.77 -6.70
N LYS A 46 17.49 9.84 -7.51
CA LYS A 46 18.49 10.21 -8.53
C LYS A 46 19.83 10.64 -7.95
N ASP A 47 19.85 11.15 -6.73
CA ASP A 47 21.09 11.59 -6.05
C ASP A 47 21.82 10.44 -5.32
N LEU A 48 21.22 9.25 -5.25
CA LEU A 48 21.76 8.09 -4.53
C LEU A 48 22.50 7.13 -5.48
N VAL A 49 23.80 7.38 -5.67
CA VAL A 49 24.66 6.54 -6.52
C VAL A 49 24.76 5.12 -5.95
N GLY A 50 24.46 4.11 -6.77
CA GLY A 50 24.64 2.70 -6.44
C GLY A 50 23.47 2.03 -5.72
N VAL A 51 22.46 2.80 -5.28
CA VAL A 51 21.27 2.25 -4.60
C VAL A 51 20.43 1.38 -5.54
N GLU A 52 20.34 1.74 -6.82
CA GLU A 52 19.63 0.95 -7.84
C GLU A 52 20.13 -0.51 -7.92
N ARG A 53 21.44 -0.74 -7.74
CA ARG A 53 22.00 -2.09 -7.72
C ARG A 53 21.47 -2.88 -6.53
N HIS A 54 21.38 -2.27 -5.36
CA HIS A 54 20.89 -2.92 -4.15
C HIS A 54 19.40 -3.21 -4.23
N ILE A 55 18.62 -2.28 -4.81
CA ILE A 55 17.20 -2.50 -5.10
C ILE A 55 17.03 -3.73 -6.00
N LYS A 56 17.72 -3.79 -7.14
CA LYS A 56 17.64 -4.93 -8.07
C LYS A 56 18.00 -6.28 -7.43
N GLN A 57 18.87 -6.27 -6.43
CA GLN A 57 19.25 -7.48 -5.70
C GLN A 57 18.24 -7.88 -4.62
N THR A 58 17.53 -6.91 -4.03
CA THR A 58 16.61 -7.14 -2.90
C THR A 58 15.17 -7.39 -3.35
N GLU A 59 14.74 -6.76 -4.44
CA GLU A 59 13.40 -6.89 -5.00
C GLU A 59 12.97 -8.35 -5.28
N PRO A 60 13.80 -9.24 -5.88
CA PRO A 60 13.43 -10.64 -6.08
C PRO A 60 13.26 -11.43 -4.77
N LEU A 61 13.93 -11.01 -3.69
CA LEU A 61 13.85 -11.68 -2.38
C LEU A 61 12.53 -11.41 -1.66
N LEU A 62 11.84 -10.34 -2.06
CA LEU A 62 10.60 -9.89 -1.42
C LEU A 62 9.36 -10.57 -1.99
N CYS A 63 9.52 -11.53 -2.92
CA CYS A 63 8.50 -12.47 -3.42
C CYS A 63 7.10 -11.85 -3.52
N THR A 64 6.95 -10.85 -4.40
CA THR A 64 5.76 -10.02 -4.63
C THR A 64 4.49 -10.77 -5.09
N GLY A 65 4.43 -12.10 -5.00
CA GLY A 65 3.31 -12.92 -5.49
C GLY A 65 2.91 -14.12 -4.63
N SER A 66 3.54 -14.34 -3.48
CA SER A 66 3.18 -15.46 -2.59
C SER A 66 2.56 -14.97 -1.29
N ALA A 67 1.47 -15.59 -0.85
CA ALA A 67 0.86 -15.29 0.44
C ALA A 67 1.80 -15.73 1.58
N GLY A 68 2.33 -14.79 2.36
CA GLY A 68 3.24 -15.06 3.46
C GLY A 68 3.82 -13.79 4.10
N VAL A 69 4.52 -13.94 5.21
CA VAL A 69 5.27 -12.86 5.87
C VAL A 69 6.75 -13.04 5.57
N TYR A 70 7.37 -12.00 5.00
CA TYR A 70 8.79 -11.98 4.64
C TYR A 70 9.54 -10.97 5.50
N ILE A 71 10.70 -11.38 6.04
CA ILE A 71 11.58 -10.51 6.81
C ILE A 71 12.92 -10.41 6.07
N LEU A 72 13.31 -9.19 5.70
CA LEU A 72 14.58 -8.88 5.06
C LEU A 72 15.46 -8.07 6.02
N GLY A 73 16.65 -8.59 6.33
CA GLY A 73 17.64 -7.90 7.16
C GLY A 73 18.75 -7.27 6.33
N ILE A 74 19.03 -5.98 6.54
CA ILE A 74 20.21 -5.28 5.98
C ILE A 74 21.20 -5.01 7.12
N TRP A 75 22.36 -5.68 7.13
CA TRP A 75 23.40 -5.48 8.13
C TRP A 75 24.65 -4.84 7.57
N GLY A 76 25.59 -4.44 8.44
CA GLY A 76 26.92 -3.98 8.04
C GLY A 76 27.43 -2.83 8.89
N ILE A 77 28.58 -2.29 8.53
CA ILE A 77 29.27 -1.21 9.23
C ILE A 77 28.38 0.05 9.33
N GLY A 78 28.55 0.83 10.39
CA GLY A 78 27.86 2.12 10.55
C GLY A 78 28.18 3.10 9.41
N GLY A 79 27.24 3.99 9.07
CA GLY A 79 27.46 5.04 8.07
C GLY A 79 27.43 4.60 6.59
N ILE A 80 27.39 3.30 6.28
CA ILE A 80 27.40 2.80 4.89
C ILE A 80 26.08 3.02 4.12
N GLY A 81 25.06 3.62 4.74
CA GLY A 81 23.77 3.90 4.08
C GLY A 81 22.74 2.77 4.11
N LYS A 82 22.80 1.85 5.10
CA LYS A 82 21.82 0.74 5.22
C LYS A 82 20.37 1.22 5.28
N THR A 83 20.11 2.22 6.13
CA THR A 83 18.78 2.83 6.27
C THR A 83 18.36 3.50 4.95
N THR A 84 19.31 4.14 4.25
CA THR A 84 19.07 4.74 2.93
C THR A 84 18.67 3.71 1.88
N ILE A 85 19.33 2.54 1.86
CA ILE A 85 18.95 1.44 0.97
C ILE A 85 17.56 0.90 1.36
N ALA A 86 17.27 0.72 2.65
CA ALA A 86 15.97 0.26 3.12
C ALA A 86 14.83 1.22 2.70
N ASP A 87 15.05 2.52 2.84
CA ASP A 87 14.11 3.58 2.45
C ASP A 87 13.87 3.57 0.93
N ALA A 88 14.94 3.48 0.14
CA ALA A 88 14.82 3.42 -1.32
C ALA A 88 14.10 2.15 -1.82
N VAL A 89 14.35 0.99 -1.19
CA VAL A 89 13.62 -0.25 -1.47
C VAL A 89 12.14 -0.09 -1.08
N PHE A 90 11.85 0.46 0.09
CA PHE A 90 10.50 0.72 0.55
C PHE A 90 9.72 1.58 -0.44
N ASN A 91 10.28 2.74 -0.84
CA ASN A 91 9.65 3.67 -1.77
C ASN A 91 9.36 3.04 -3.14
N LYS A 92 10.13 2.03 -3.56
CA LYS A 92 9.88 1.33 -4.82
C LYS A 92 8.75 0.31 -4.74
N ILE A 93 8.66 -0.43 -3.65
CA ILE A 93 7.75 -1.58 -3.55
C ILE A 93 6.45 -1.26 -2.83
N SER A 94 6.40 -0.19 -2.04
CA SER A 94 5.29 0.16 -1.15
C SER A 94 3.94 0.23 -1.87
N GLU A 95 3.94 0.76 -3.10
CA GLU A 95 2.75 0.90 -3.95
C GLU A 95 2.14 -0.45 -4.38
N HIS A 96 2.89 -1.55 -4.30
CA HIS A 96 2.41 -2.89 -4.61
C HIS A 96 1.66 -3.55 -3.44
N PHE A 97 1.54 -2.86 -2.30
CA PHE A 97 0.87 -3.34 -1.10
C PHE A 97 -0.35 -2.46 -0.79
N GLU A 98 -1.39 -3.05 -0.20
CA GLU A 98 -2.61 -2.33 0.22
C GLU A 98 -2.32 -1.26 1.30
N GLY A 99 -1.31 -1.49 2.12
CA GLY A 99 -0.83 -0.55 3.12
C GLY A 99 0.67 -0.71 3.35
N SER A 100 1.36 0.41 3.60
CA SER A 100 2.80 0.43 3.82
C SER A 100 3.20 1.50 4.85
N TYR A 101 4.27 1.27 5.61
CA TYR A 101 4.78 2.22 6.61
C TYR A 101 6.29 2.06 6.79
N PHE A 102 7.02 3.18 6.81
CA PHE A 102 8.46 3.20 7.06
C PHE A 102 8.79 3.92 8.37
N ALA A 103 9.39 3.18 9.32
CA ALA A 103 9.77 3.73 10.62
C ALA A 103 11.23 4.22 10.61
N HIS A 104 11.47 5.51 10.33
CA HIS A 104 12.83 6.04 10.14
C HIS A 104 13.74 5.95 11.38
N ASN A 105 13.23 6.22 12.58
CA ASN A 105 14.07 6.34 13.78
C ASN A 105 13.46 5.61 14.99
N VAL A 106 13.34 4.28 14.86
CA VAL A 106 12.81 3.41 15.93
C VAL A 106 13.64 3.51 17.21
N ARG A 107 14.97 3.64 17.09
CA ARG A 107 15.87 3.77 18.25
C ARG A 107 15.58 5.03 19.06
N ASP A 108 15.42 6.19 18.41
CA ASP A 108 15.05 7.42 19.11
C ASP A 108 13.69 7.29 19.81
N ALA A 109 12.71 6.67 19.14
CA ALA A 109 11.40 6.44 19.74
C ALA A 109 11.47 5.50 20.97
N GLU A 110 12.38 4.53 20.96
CA GLU A 110 12.66 3.68 22.13
C GLU A 110 13.30 4.48 23.27
N GLU A 111 14.35 5.24 22.98
CA GLU A 111 15.08 6.06 23.95
C GLU A 111 14.19 7.15 24.59
N THR A 112 13.15 7.60 23.88
CA THR A 112 12.23 8.65 24.32
C THR A 112 10.86 8.14 24.81
N ASP A 113 10.67 6.82 24.94
CA ASP A 113 9.40 6.16 25.31
C ASP A 113 8.20 6.52 24.39
N ARG A 114 8.48 6.78 23.10
CA ARG A 114 7.50 7.12 22.04
C ARG A 114 7.16 5.95 21.13
N ILE A 115 7.55 4.72 21.46
CA ILE A 115 7.21 3.49 20.70
C ILE A 115 5.70 3.35 20.50
N LYS A 116 4.89 3.69 21.52
CA LYS A 116 3.42 3.63 21.43
C LYS A 116 2.88 4.56 20.33
N ASP A 117 3.55 5.66 20.06
CA ASP A 117 3.13 6.59 19.02
C ASP A 117 3.49 6.07 17.63
N LEU A 118 4.67 5.45 17.46
CA LEU A 118 5.02 4.74 16.22
C LEU A 118 4.02 3.61 15.93
N GLN A 119 3.61 2.85 16.94
CA GLN A 119 2.60 1.80 16.75
C GLN A 119 1.26 2.37 16.28
N LYS A 120 0.79 3.47 16.88
CA LYS A 120 -0.45 4.13 16.44
C LYS A 120 -0.33 4.63 15.00
N GLN A 121 0.81 5.21 14.62
CA GLN A 121 1.07 5.66 13.25
C GLN A 121 1.06 4.50 12.27
N LEU A 122 1.81 3.43 12.54
CA LEU A 122 1.81 2.21 11.73
C LEU A 122 0.39 1.71 11.48
N LEU A 123 -0.43 1.62 12.53
CA LEU A 123 -1.80 1.13 12.41
C LEU A 123 -2.72 2.08 11.64
N TYR A 124 -2.53 3.39 11.81
CA TYR A 124 -3.26 4.40 11.05
C TYR A 124 -2.97 4.30 9.56
N GLU A 125 -1.69 4.19 9.18
CA GLU A 125 -1.27 4.07 7.78
C GLU A 125 -1.69 2.74 7.15
N LEU A 126 -1.56 1.62 7.88
CA LEU A 126 -1.91 0.30 7.33
C LEU A 126 -3.42 0.06 7.21
N LEU A 127 -4.24 0.62 8.11
CA LEU A 127 -5.68 0.38 8.13
C LEU A 127 -6.48 1.45 7.39
N ASN A 128 -5.85 2.56 6.99
CA ASN A 128 -6.48 3.72 6.34
C ASN A 128 -7.75 4.22 7.06
N ASP A 129 -7.86 3.95 8.37
CA ASP A 129 -9.08 4.15 9.16
C ASP A 129 -8.83 5.24 10.22
N ARG A 130 -9.58 6.34 10.10
CA ARG A 130 -9.57 7.47 11.04
C ARG A 130 -10.04 7.08 12.45
N ASN A 131 -10.39 5.82 12.71
CA ASN A 131 -10.79 5.29 14.01
C ASN A 131 -9.73 4.37 14.65
N VAL A 132 -8.57 4.93 15.01
CA VAL A 132 -7.49 4.29 15.80
C VAL A 132 -7.94 3.88 17.23
N ARG A 133 -9.22 4.06 17.59
CA ARG A 133 -9.74 3.75 18.94
C ARG A 133 -9.87 2.27 19.25
N ASN A 134 -9.67 1.35 18.28
CA ASN A 134 -9.95 -0.08 18.51
C ASN A 134 -8.91 -1.07 17.95
N VAL A 135 -7.63 -0.69 17.98
CA VAL A 135 -6.47 -1.53 17.59
C VAL A 135 -6.52 -2.95 18.16
N ARG A 136 -6.91 -3.09 19.44
CA ARG A 136 -6.91 -4.38 20.15
C ARG A 136 -7.97 -5.36 19.65
N PHE A 137 -9.01 -4.88 18.99
CA PHE A 137 -10.07 -5.72 18.40
C PHE A 137 -9.75 -6.13 16.97
N GLN A 138 -9.04 -5.28 16.20
CA GLN A 138 -8.65 -5.59 14.83
C GLN A 138 -7.56 -6.68 14.77
N LEU A 139 -6.55 -6.62 15.65
CA LEU A 139 -5.48 -7.64 15.69
C LEU A 139 -5.99 -9.05 16.07
N LYS A 140 -7.11 -9.16 16.80
CA LYS A 140 -7.70 -10.46 17.14
C LYS A 140 -8.41 -11.14 15.97
N ASN A 141 -8.76 -10.39 14.93
CA ASN A 141 -9.49 -10.90 13.76
C ASN A 141 -8.56 -11.27 12.60
N LEU A 142 -7.30 -10.80 12.60
CA LEU A 142 -6.30 -11.11 11.58
C LEU A 142 -5.52 -12.41 11.86
N ALA A 143 -5.70 -13.01 13.05
CA ALA A 143 -5.07 -14.26 13.46
C ALA A 143 -5.97 -15.50 13.26
N ARG A 144 -6.89 -15.46 12.28
CA ARG A 144 -7.76 -16.59 11.91
C ARG A 144 -7.41 -17.14 10.54
#